data_AF-A0A4Q5SFR1-F1
#
_entry.id   AF-A0A4Q5SFR1-F1
#
_cell.length_a   1.000
_cell.length_b   1.000
_cell.length_c   1.000
_cell.angle_alpha   90.00
_cell.angle_beta   90.00
_cell.angle_gamma   90.00
#
_symmetry.space_group_name_H-M   'P 1'
#
loop_
_entity.id
_entity.type
_entity.pdbx_description
1 polymer ?
#
loop_
_entity_poly.entity_id
_entity_poly.type
_entity_poly.pdbx_seq_one_letter_code
_entity_poly.pdbx_strand_id
1 'polypeptide(L)'
;GLLSMFALQAFGMPLTPQVYGLVLLTGALAAFGTAPVPSASLFMLAAVLSAVGVAPEQTALIVGFVLPFDRLLDMTRTVPSASANLTVATTVARWEGELDEARYRSRDDD
;
A
#
# COMPACT_ATOMS: atom_id res chain seq x y z
N GLY A 1 -1.18 6.51 -1.68
CA GLY A 1 -2.62 6.18 -1.77
C GLY A 1 -3.39 6.81 -0.63
N LEU A 2 -3.87 6.01 0.33
CA LEU A 2 -4.69 6.52 1.46
C LEU A 2 -3.99 7.58 2.30
N LEU A 3 -2.71 7.37 2.65
CA LEU A 3 -1.91 8.38 3.39
C LEU A 3 -1.75 9.69 2.62
N SER A 4 -1.65 9.63 1.30
CA SER A 4 -1.55 10.80 0.44
C SER A 4 -2.85 11.61 0.45
N MET A 5 -4.01 10.92 0.41
CA MET A 5 -5.33 11.56 0.52
C MET A 5 -5.51 12.21 1.90
N PHE A 6 -5.14 11.50 2.96
CA PHE A 6 -5.14 12.02 4.32
C PHE A 6 -4.30 13.31 4.42
N ALA A 7 -3.08 13.31 3.89
CA ALA A 7 -2.20 14.46 3.92
C ALA A 7 -2.78 15.67 3.15
N LEU A 8 -3.33 15.45 1.96
CA LEU A 8 -3.98 16.50 1.17
C LEU A 8 -5.18 17.10 1.90
N GLN A 9 -6.00 16.27 2.55
CA GLN A 9 -7.13 16.72 3.37
C GLN A 9 -6.67 17.47 4.62
N ALA A 10 -5.60 17.01 5.28
CA ALA A 10 -5.02 17.69 6.43
C ALA A 10 -4.51 19.10 6.10
N PHE A 11 -4.07 19.33 4.85
CA PHE A 11 -3.70 20.65 4.35
C PHE A 11 -4.87 21.46 3.77
N GLY A 12 -6.09 20.93 3.82
CA GLY A 12 -7.28 21.59 3.27
C GLY A 12 -7.30 21.66 1.74
N MET A 13 -6.51 20.84 1.04
CA MET A 13 -6.48 20.80 -0.42
C MET A 13 -7.70 20.04 -0.96
N PRO A 14 -8.44 20.59 -1.94
CA PRO A 14 -9.60 19.92 -2.51
C PRO A 14 -9.18 18.66 -3.30
N LEU A 15 -9.79 17.52 -2.96
CA LEU A 15 -9.60 16.27 -3.69
C LEU A 15 -10.52 16.23 -4.92
N THR A 16 -10.07 16.85 -6.01
CA THR A 16 -10.78 16.79 -7.29
C THR A 16 -10.57 15.44 -7.99
N PRO A 17 -11.46 15.03 -8.92
CA PRO A 17 -11.26 13.80 -9.71
C PRO A 17 -9.89 13.73 -10.40
N GLN A 18 -9.35 14.88 -10.82
CA GLN A 18 -8.01 14.99 -11.41
C GLN A 18 -6.91 14.63 -10.41
N VAL A 19 -7.01 15.12 -9.16
CA VAL A 19 -6.07 14.78 -8.08
C VAL A 19 -6.15 13.29 -7.74
N TYR A 20 -7.34 12.71 -7.70
CA TYR A 20 -7.51 11.26 -7.52
C TYR A 20 -6.80 10.46 -8.61
N GLY A 21 -7.00 10.83 -9.89
CA GLY A 21 -6.33 10.18 -11.01
C GLY A 21 -4.81 10.28 -10.93
N LEU A 22 -4.29 11.47 -10.59
CA LEU A 22 -2.86 11.70 -10.42
C LEU A 22 -2.27 10.87 -9.26
N VAL A 23 -2.94 10.84 -8.10
CA VAL A 23 -2.52 10.03 -6.93
C VAL A 23 -2.54 8.53 -7.25
N LEU A 24 -3.52 8.06 -8.02
CA LEU A 24 -3.61 6.67 -8.46
C LEU A 24 -2.47 6.31 -9.40
N LEU A 25 -2.23 7.14 -10.42
CA LEU A 25 -1.19 6.93 -11.42
C LEU A 25 0.20 6.97 -10.78
N THR A 26 0.50 8.03 -10.04
CA THR A 26 1.79 8.22 -9.37
C THR A 26 2.02 7.19 -8.29
N GLY A 27 0.99 6.82 -7.52
CA GLY A 27 1.06 5.76 -6.53
C GLY A 27 1.31 4.38 -7.15
N ALA A 28 0.67 4.05 -8.27
CA ALA A 28 0.90 2.81 -8.98
C ALA A 28 2.32 2.74 -9.56
N LEU A 29 2.78 3.82 -10.21
CA LEU A 29 4.14 3.92 -10.74
C LEU A 29 5.20 3.82 -9.63
N ALA A 30 4.97 4.48 -8.49
CA ALA A 30 5.85 4.39 -7.33
C ALA A 30 5.88 2.97 -6.75
N ALA A 31 4.74 2.26 -6.74
CA ALA A 31 4.66 0.89 -6.24
C ALA A 31 5.50 -0.09 -7.07
N PHE A 32 5.58 0.08 -8.39
CA PHE A 32 6.47 -0.72 -9.24
C PHE A 32 7.96 -0.38 -9.03
N GLY A 33 8.26 0.89 -8.74
CA GLY A 33 9.64 1.38 -8.61
C GLY A 33 10.28 1.19 -7.25
N THR A 34 9.52 0.84 -6.21
CA THR A 34 10.05 0.77 -4.84
C THR A 34 10.48 -0.66 -4.50
N ALA A 35 11.79 -0.89 -4.42
CA ALA A 35 12.35 -2.13 -3.90
C ALA A 35 11.84 -2.38 -2.45
N PRO A 36 11.74 -3.64 -1.99
CA PRO A 36 11.28 -3.95 -0.63
C PRO A 36 12.29 -3.44 0.40
N VAL A 37 12.04 -2.25 0.94
CA VAL A 37 12.84 -1.60 1.98
C VAL A 37 11.92 -1.30 3.17
N PRO A 38 12.35 -1.53 4.42
CA PRO A 38 11.61 -1.10 5.60
C PRO A 38 11.26 0.39 5.52
N SER A 39 10.02 0.76 5.87
CA SER A 39 9.52 2.14 5.79
C SER A 39 9.45 2.74 4.37
N ALA A 40 9.49 1.90 3.32
CA ALA A 40 9.26 2.30 1.92
C ALA A 40 7.99 3.14 1.72
N SER A 41 6.99 2.96 2.59
CA SER A 41 5.70 3.63 2.48
C SER A 41 5.76 5.15 2.69
N LEU A 42 6.69 5.64 3.51
CA LEU A 42 6.90 7.07 3.73
C LEU A 42 7.59 7.74 2.53
N PHE A 43 8.52 7.03 1.89
CA PHE A 43 9.15 7.50 0.65
C PHE A 43 8.12 7.58 -0.49
N MET A 44 7.27 6.58 -0.62
CA MET A 44 6.16 6.61 -1.58
C MET A 44 5.17 7.75 -1.29
N LEU A 45 4.87 8.02 -0.01
CA LEU A 45 4.04 9.16 0.37
C LEU A 45 4.65 10.48 -0.11
N ALA A 46 5.94 10.71 0.15
CA ALA A 46 6.64 11.91 -0.27
C ALA A 46 6.66 12.10 -1.80
N ALA A 47 6.90 11.02 -2.55
CA ALA A 47 6.89 11.04 -4.01
C ALA A 47 5.53 11.44 -4.58
N VAL A 48 4.44 10.87 -4.05
CA VAL A 48 3.08 11.19 -4.50
C VAL A 48 2.69 12.63 -4.17
N LEU A 49 3.04 13.12 -2.98
CA LEU A 49 2.74 14.50 -2.58
C LEU A 49 3.50 15.52 -3.43
N SER A 50 4.77 15.23 -3.74
CA SER A 50 5.56 16.06 -4.67
C SER A 50 4.94 16.10 -6.07
N ALA A 51 4.44 14.96 -6.57
CA ALA A 51 3.79 14.90 -7.88
C ALA A 51 2.49 15.73 -7.96
N VAL A 52 1.78 15.87 -6.84
CA VAL A 52 0.56 16.70 -6.73
C VAL A 52 0.88 18.18 -6.46
N GLY A 53 2.16 18.53 -6.28
CA GLY A 53 2.62 19.92 -6.10
C GLY A 53 2.63 20.40 -4.65
N VAL A 54 2.64 19.49 -3.67
CA VAL A 54 2.78 19.84 -2.25
C VAL A 54 4.23 20.24 -1.97
N ALA A 55 4.42 21.31 -1.20
CA ALA A 55 5.75 21.83 -0.88
C ALA A 55 6.58 20.82 -0.06
N PRO A 56 7.92 20.81 -0.19
CA PRO A 56 8.78 19.91 0.57
C PRO A 56 8.62 20.06 2.09
N GLU A 57 8.42 21.29 2.58
CA GLU A 57 8.26 21.60 4.01
C GLU A 57 6.97 21.00 4.56
N GLN A 58 5.87 21.10 3.80
CA GLN A 58 4.58 20.48 4.15
C GLN A 58 4.69 18.95 4.14
N THR A 59 5.35 18.41 3.13
CA THR A 59 5.60 16.96 3.02
C THR A 59 6.39 16.45 4.22
N ALA A 60 7.45 17.14 4.63
CA ALA A 60 8.26 16.79 5.79
C ALA A 60 7.44 16.78 7.09
N LEU A 61 6.52 17.75 7.26
CA LEU A 61 5.63 17.82 8.42
C LEU A 61 4.73 16.58 8.53
N ILE A 62 4.09 16.18 7.42
CA ILE A 62 3.22 14.99 7.40
C ILE A 62 4.03 13.69 7.55
N VAL A 63 5.20 13.58 6.92
CA VAL A 63 6.06 12.41 7.10
C VAL A 63 6.49 12.30 8.56
N GLY A 64 6.89 13.40 9.19
CA GLY A 64 7.22 13.44 10.62
C GLY A 64 6.04 13.06 11.52
N PHE A 65 4.82 13.46 11.18
CA PHE A 65 3.61 13.07 11.91
C PHE A 65 3.30 11.57 11.79
N VAL A 66 3.50 10.97 10.60
CA VAL A 66 3.18 9.55 10.35
C VAL A 66 4.27 8.61 10.88
N LEU A 67 5.52 9.08 10.98
CA LEU A 67 6.68 8.25 11.36
C LEU A 67 6.52 7.45 12.67
N PRO A 68 5.94 7.98 13.78
CA PRO A 68 5.69 7.21 14.99
C PRO A 68 4.71 6.04 14.79
N PHE A 69 3.81 6.14 13.81
CA PHE A 69 2.79 5.14 13.49
C PHE A 69 3.22 4.23 12.33
N ASP A 70 4.33 4.51 11.65
CA ASP A 70 4.77 3.78 10.45
C ASP A 70 4.85 2.28 10.71
N ARG A 71 5.37 1.85 11.86
CA ARG A 71 5.45 0.42 12.23
C ARG A 71 4.08 -0.26 12.28
N LEU A 72 3.09 0.39 12.90
CA LEU A 72 1.74 -0.14 12.99
C LEU A 72 1.07 -0.16 11.61
N LEU A 73 1.21 0.93 10.86
CA LEU A 73 0.65 1.07 9.50
C LEU A 73 1.30 0.10 8.51
N ASP A 74 2.56 -0.28 8.73
CA ASP A 74 3.26 -1.25 7.89
C ASP A 74 2.79 -2.68 8.18
N MET A 75 2.53 -3.01 9.45
CA MET A 75 1.93 -4.29 9.81
C MET A 75 0.53 -4.44 9.21
N THR A 76 -0.31 -3.40 9.31
CA THR A 76 -1.67 -3.44 8.74
C THR A 76 -1.68 -3.52 7.21
N ARG A 77 -0.59 -3.11 6.54
CA ARG A 77 -0.41 -3.28 5.09
C ARG A 77 0.06 -4.70 4.73
N THR A 78 0.95 -5.26 5.56
CA THR A 78 1.61 -6.54 5.27
C THR A 78 0.64 -7.72 5.38
N VAL A 79 -0.21 -7.75 6.41
CA VAL A 79 -1.19 -8.83 6.64
C VAL A 79 -2.13 -9.05 5.45
N PRO A 80 -2.93 -8.05 5.00
CA PRO A 80 -3.83 -8.24 3.86
C PRO A 80 -3.08 -8.49 2.55
N SER A 81 -1.88 -7.93 2.36
CA SER A 81 -1.06 -8.21 1.18
C SER A 81 -0.63 -9.67 1.13
N ALA A 82 -0.16 -10.23 2.25
CA ALA A 82 0.19 -11.64 2.34
C ALA A 82 -1.03 -12.55 2.16
N SER A 83 -2.16 -12.23 2.81
CA SER A 83 -3.41 -12.97 2.65
C SER A 83 -3.92 -12.95 1.21
N ALA A 84 -3.83 -11.82 0.51
CA ALA A 84 -4.20 -11.71 -0.89
C ALA A 84 -3.32 -12.60 -1.78
N ASN A 85 -2.00 -12.59 -1.57
CA ASN A 85 -1.08 -13.46 -2.31
C ASN A 85 -1.40 -14.95 -2.10
N LEU A 86 -1.64 -15.38 -0.86
CA LEU A 86 -2.04 -16.75 -0.55
C LEU A 86 -3.39 -17.12 -1.18
N THR A 87 -4.35 -16.19 -1.17
CA THR A 87 -5.68 -16.38 -1.79
C THR A 87 -5.55 -16.53 -3.29
N VAL A 88 -4.77 -15.68 -3.96
CA VAL A 88 -4.54 -15.75 -5.40
C VAL A 88 -3.77 -17.02 -5.76
N ALA A 89 -2.72 -17.35 -5.03
CA ALA A 89 -1.92 -18.56 -5.27
C ALA A 89 -2.77 -19.84 -5.16
N THR A 90 -3.60 -19.95 -4.11
CA THR A 90 -4.49 -21.11 -3.94
C THR A 90 -5.60 -21.15 -4.98
N THR A 91 -6.14 -19.99 -5.38
CA THR A 91 -7.15 -19.90 -6.45
C THR A 91 -6.58 -20.34 -7.80
N VAL A 92 -5.41 -19.84 -8.17
CA VAL A 92 -4.73 -20.21 -9.43
C VAL A 92 -4.32 -21.68 -9.41
N ALA A 93 -3.73 -22.17 -8.32
CA ALA A 93 -3.38 -23.59 -8.20
C ALA A 93 -4.59 -24.52 -8.37
N ARG A 94 -5.76 -24.11 -7.86
CA ARG A 94 -7.00 -24.86 -8.06
C ARG A 94 -7.48 -24.83 -9.51
N TRP A 95 -7.36 -23.69 -10.19
CA TRP A 95 -7.75 -23.57 -11.61
C TRP A 95 -6.84 -24.38 -12.53
N GLU A 96 -5.55 -24.45 -12.22
CA GLU A 96 -4.57 -25.25 -12.97
C GLU A 96 -4.56 -26.75 -12.59
N GLY A 97 -5.32 -27.15 -11.56
CA GLY A 97 -5.35 -28.53 -11.07
C GLY A 97 -4.11 -28.98 -10.29
N GLU A 98 -3.23 -28.02 -9.93
CA GLU A 98 -1.98 -28.24 -9.18
C GLU A 98 -2.20 -28.20 -7.65
N LEU A 99 -3.41 -27.89 -7.19
CA LEU A 99 -3.74 -27.89 -5.77
C LEU A 99 -4.08 -29.31 -5.29
N ASP A 100 -3.29 -29.83 -4.35
CA ASP A 100 -3.62 -31.05 -3.60
C ASP A 100 -4.84 -30.81 -2.71
N GLU A 101 -6.04 -31.08 -3.22
CA GLU A 101 -7.30 -30.88 -2.49
C GLU A 101 -7.44 -31.82 -1.28
N ALA A 102 -6.81 -33.00 -1.31
CA ALA A 102 -6.88 -33.95 -0.20
C ALA A 102 -6.12 -33.41 1.01
N ARG A 103 -4.91 -32.89 0.78
CA ARG A 103 -4.12 -32.21 1.82
C ARG A 103 -4.70 -30.86 2.23
N TYR A 104 -5.30 -30.11 1.30
CA TYR A 104 -5.93 -28.83 1.64
C TYR A 104 -7.15 -28.99 2.55
N ARG A 105 -7.89 -30.11 2.42
CA ARG A 105 -9.09 -30.39 3.21
C ARG A 105 -8.86 -31.32 4.41
N SER A 106 -7.66 -31.85 4.59
CA SER A 106 -7.36 -32.62 5.80
C SER A 106 -7.51 -31.70 7.00
N ARG A 107 -8.28 -32.13 8.02
CA ARG A 107 -8.19 -31.53 9.34
C ARG A 107 -6.77 -31.79 9.82
N ASP A 108 -6.01 -30.74 10.12
CA ASP A 108 -4.79 -30.84 10.91
C ASP A 108 -5.19 -31.21 12.36
N ASP A 109 -5.65 -32.45 12.54
CA ASP A 109 -5.76 -33.16 13.80
C ASP A 109 -4.79 -34.35 13.70
N ASP A 110 -3.49 -34.07 13.69
CA ASP A 110 -2.36 -34.92 14.14
C ASP A 110 -1.08 -34.08 14.28
#